data_AF-A0A9D5GPH4-F1
#
_entry.id   AF-A0A9D5GPH4-F1
#
_cell.length_a   1.000
_cell.length_b   1.000
_cell.length_c   1.000
_cell.angle_alpha   90.00
_cell.angle_beta   90.00
_cell.angle_gamma   90.00
#
_symmetry.space_group_name_H-M   'P 1'
#
loop_
_entity.id
_entity.type
_entity.pdbx_description
1 polymer ?
#
loop_
_entity_poly.entity_id
_entity_poly.type
_entity_poly.pdbx_seq_one_letter_code
_entity_poly.pdbx_strand_id
1 'polypeptide(L)'
;MIHTLHPSATLGPIDPQLNGTPARSIKRGFDKVKDIIKNEGPESLPAYIPLIEKYTLDLLELCEDSEKLSKELVTDWLKQYMFKGKTNDKITEIVDYFSDYDSHLLHSRPLLLSKIQHFKMPIKHAEGDLKDLLWEAYILLNGFFSGTPFIKLYENSTNLSWGKQTQVSII
;
A
#
# COMPACT_ATOMS: atom_id res chain seq x y z
N MET A 1 10.97 1.69 19.54
CA MET A 1 9.95 0.65 19.78
C MET A 1 10.36 -0.57 18.95
N ILE A 2 10.21 -1.79 19.44
CA ILE A 2 10.45 -3.00 18.63
C ILE A 2 9.08 -3.47 18.16
N HIS A 3 8.92 -3.65 16.85
CA HIS A 3 7.64 -4.06 16.27
C HIS A 3 7.60 -5.58 16.18
N THR A 4 6.64 -6.21 16.85
CA THR A 4 6.50 -7.68 16.86
C THR A 4 5.39 -8.09 15.91
N LEU A 5 5.69 -8.99 14.97
CA LEU A 5 4.74 -9.50 13.97
C LEU A 5 4.61 -11.02 14.07
N HIS A 6 3.45 -11.57 13.70
CA HIS A 6 3.30 -13.01 13.52
C HIS A 6 4.28 -13.51 12.42
N PRO A 7 4.88 -14.71 12.52
CA PRO A 7 5.83 -15.22 11.52
C PRO A 7 5.30 -15.30 10.08
N SER A 8 3.97 -15.42 9.91
CA SER A 8 3.31 -15.42 8.60
C SER A 8 2.94 -14.03 8.10
N ALA A 9 3.19 -12.97 8.88
CA ALA A 9 2.84 -11.62 8.48
C ALA A 9 3.67 -11.16 7.29
N THR A 10 3.06 -10.36 6.43
CA THR A 10 3.68 -9.78 5.25
C THR A 10 3.44 -8.29 5.24
N LEU A 11 4.40 -7.54 4.70
CA LEU A 11 4.17 -6.13 4.39
C LEU A 11 3.67 -5.99 2.95
N GLY A 12 3.03 -4.86 2.66
CA GLY A 12 2.57 -4.51 1.31
C GLY A 12 3.40 -3.38 0.71
N PRO A 13 3.37 -3.23 -0.62
CA PRO A 13 3.98 -2.07 -1.28
C PRO A 13 3.29 -0.75 -0.89
N ILE A 14 4.01 0.35 -1.07
CA ILE A 14 3.51 1.72 -0.98
C ILE A 14 2.90 2.05 -2.34
N ASP A 15 1.58 2.00 -2.42
CA ASP A 15 0.86 2.26 -3.65
C ASP A 15 -0.45 3.02 -3.37
N PRO A 16 -0.48 4.34 -3.64
CA PRO A 16 -1.72 5.09 -3.53
C PRO A 16 -2.69 4.70 -4.64
N GLN A 17 -3.96 4.52 -4.27
CA GLN A 17 -5.01 4.08 -5.19
C GLN A 17 -6.09 5.16 -5.33
N LEU A 18 -6.51 5.37 -6.58
CA LEU A 18 -7.62 6.22 -6.99
C LEU A 18 -8.74 5.32 -7.52
N ASN A 19 -9.89 5.31 -6.85
CA ASN A 19 -11.04 4.47 -7.23
C ASN A 19 -10.67 2.98 -7.44
N GLY A 20 -9.80 2.45 -6.58
CA GLY A 20 -9.30 1.07 -6.67
C GLY A 20 -8.26 0.83 -7.77
N THR A 21 -7.90 1.88 -8.53
CA THR A 21 -6.83 1.83 -9.53
C THR A 21 -5.57 2.49 -8.97
N PRO A 22 -4.41 1.84 -9.09
CA PRO A 22 -3.13 2.38 -8.65
C PRO A 22 -2.71 3.64 -9.42
N ALA A 23 -2.23 4.66 -8.71
CA ALA A 23 -1.74 5.89 -9.31
C ALA A 23 -0.63 5.63 -10.34
N ARG A 24 0.30 4.72 -10.01
CA ARG A 24 1.43 4.36 -10.87
C ARG A 24 0.98 3.66 -12.16
N SER A 25 -0.06 2.82 -12.08
CA SER A 25 -0.61 2.16 -13.27
C SER A 25 -1.24 3.16 -14.23
N ILE A 26 -1.93 4.18 -13.71
CA ILE A 26 -2.53 5.27 -14.50
C ILE A 26 -1.42 6.03 -15.25
N LYS A 27 -0.39 6.49 -14.52
CA LYS A 27 0.76 7.21 -15.10
C LYS A 27 1.49 6.40 -16.16
N ARG A 28 1.81 5.13 -15.87
CA ARG A 28 2.51 4.25 -16.82
C ARG A 28 1.69 4.01 -18.09
N GLY A 29 0.36 3.91 -17.96
CA GLY A 29 -0.53 3.81 -19.11
C GLY A 29 -0.40 5.02 -20.04
N PHE A 30 -0.39 6.23 -19.45
CA PHE A 30 -0.22 7.48 -20.19
C PHE A 30 1.16 7.60 -20.84
N ASP A 31 2.24 7.32 -20.10
CA ASP A 31 3.61 7.35 -20.62
C ASP A 31 3.79 6.39 -21.80
N LYS A 32 3.23 5.19 -21.70
CA LYS A 32 3.26 4.21 -22.79
C LYS A 32 2.56 4.72 -24.05
N VAL A 33 1.41 5.37 -23.92
CA VAL A 33 0.71 5.95 -25.07
C VAL A 33 1.52 7.09 -25.69
N LYS A 34 2.14 7.94 -24.87
CA LYS A 34 3.02 9.01 -25.34
C LYS A 34 4.22 8.47 -26.13
N ASP A 35 4.84 7.40 -25.64
CA ASP A 35 5.95 6.74 -26.32
C ASP A 35 5.52 6.09 -27.64
N ILE A 36 4.34 5.46 -27.68
CA ILE A 36 3.80 4.87 -28.92
C ILE A 36 3.56 5.96 -29.96
N ILE A 37 2.84 7.04 -29.62
CA ILE A 37 2.56 8.14 -30.55
C ILE A 37 3.87 8.76 -31.08
N LYS A 38 4.88 8.89 -30.20
CA LYS A 38 6.19 9.41 -30.57
C LYS A 38 6.94 8.50 -31.57
N ASN A 39 6.81 7.19 -31.45
CA ASN A 39 7.57 6.21 -32.24
C ASN A 39 6.83 5.74 -33.51
N GLU A 40 5.52 5.53 -33.42
CA GLU A 40 4.67 5.06 -34.52
C GLU A 40 4.08 6.20 -35.35
N GLY A 41 4.19 7.45 -34.89
CA GLY A 41 3.67 8.61 -35.62
C GLY A 41 2.18 8.89 -35.39
N PRO A 42 1.67 10.03 -35.91
CA PRO A 42 0.29 10.49 -35.72
C PRO A 42 -0.77 9.55 -36.31
N GLU A 43 -0.41 8.64 -37.21
CA GLU A 43 -1.27 7.60 -37.77
C GLU A 43 -1.79 6.60 -36.72
N SER A 44 -1.05 6.43 -35.62
CA SER A 44 -1.47 5.58 -34.49
C SER A 44 -2.54 6.23 -33.63
N LEU A 45 -2.66 7.57 -33.67
CA LEU A 45 -3.49 8.37 -32.77
C LEU A 45 -4.98 7.97 -32.74
N PRO A 46 -5.65 7.65 -33.87
CA PRO A 46 -7.05 7.23 -33.86
C PRO A 46 -7.32 5.99 -33.00
N ALA A 47 -6.36 5.08 -32.88
CA ALA A 47 -6.50 3.87 -32.06
C ALA A 47 -6.39 4.17 -30.55
N TYR A 48 -5.69 5.25 -30.17
CA TYR A 48 -5.41 5.59 -28.77
C TYR A 48 -6.29 6.71 -28.21
N ILE A 49 -6.93 7.55 -29.04
CA ILE A 49 -7.87 8.61 -28.60
C ILE A 49 -8.89 8.09 -27.57
N PRO A 50 -9.63 6.98 -27.82
CA PRO A 50 -10.62 6.49 -26.86
C PRO A 50 -10.01 6.01 -25.52
N LEU A 51 -8.72 5.66 -25.52
CA LEU A 51 -8.01 5.25 -24.32
C LEU A 51 -7.57 6.47 -23.51
N ILE A 52 -7.06 7.52 -24.15
CA ILE A 52 -6.55 8.73 -23.48
C ILE A 52 -7.65 9.71 -23.05
N GLU A 53 -8.84 9.68 -23.67
CA GLU A 53 -9.97 10.55 -23.29
C GLU A 53 -10.36 10.43 -21.80
N LYS A 54 -10.03 9.30 -21.16
CA LYS A 54 -10.29 9.05 -19.73
C LYS A 54 -9.24 9.67 -18.80
N TYR A 55 -8.13 10.16 -19.34
CA TYR A 55 -6.98 10.66 -18.58
C TYR A 55 -6.93 12.18 -18.70
N THR A 56 -7.48 12.87 -17.70
CA THR A 56 -7.40 14.32 -17.62
C THR A 56 -6.06 14.76 -17.02
N LEU A 57 -5.63 16.00 -17.28
CA LEU A 57 -4.36 16.52 -16.75
C LEU A 57 -4.36 16.56 -15.22
N ASP A 58 -5.47 16.98 -14.63
CA ASP A 58 -5.73 16.98 -13.19
C ASP A 58 -5.68 15.57 -12.58
N LEU A 59 -6.11 14.53 -13.31
CA LEU A 59 -5.95 13.15 -12.84
C LEU A 59 -4.47 12.75 -12.77
N LEU A 60 -3.67 13.15 -13.75
CA LEU A 60 -2.23 12.83 -13.79
C LEU A 60 -1.48 13.58 -12.67
N GLU A 61 -1.76 14.86 -12.48
CA GLU A 61 -1.24 15.65 -11.35
C GLU A 61 -1.61 15.02 -10.01
N LEU A 62 -2.88 14.61 -9.84
CA LEU A 62 -3.32 13.93 -8.63
C LEU A 62 -2.59 12.61 -8.39
N CYS A 63 -2.27 11.85 -9.45
CA CYS A 63 -1.46 10.64 -9.34
C CYS A 63 -0.02 10.96 -8.89
N GLU A 64 0.59 12.02 -9.42
CA GLU A 64 1.93 12.48 -9.03
C GLU A 64 1.97 12.93 -7.57
N ASP A 65 1.04 13.77 -7.16
CA ASP A 65 0.93 14.24 -5.79
C ASP A 65 0.64 13.10 -4.83
N SER A 66 -0.20 12.14 -5.22
CA SER A 66 -0.49 10.96 -4.40
C SER A 66 0.75 10.09 -4.19
N GLU A 67 1.54 9.84 -5.25
CA GLU A 67 2.82 9.10 -5.14
C GLU A 67 3.80 9.83 -4.21
N LYS A 68 3.94 11.15 -4.39
CA LYS A 68 4.83 11.99 -3.57
C LYS A 68 4.42 11.97 -2.10
N LEU A 69 3.14 12.22 -1.82
CA LEU A 69 2.60 12.25 -0.46
C LEU A 69 2.74 10.88 0.21
N SER A 70 2.50 9.79 -0.51
CA SER A 70 2.64 8.44 0.03
C SER A 70 4.08 8.14 0.47
N LYS A 71 5.08 8.54 -0.34
CA LYS A 71 6.50 8.44 0.03
C LYS A 71 6.86 9.31 1.23
N GLU A 72 6.35 10.55 1.28
CA GLU A 72 6.58 11.48 2.39
C GLU A 72 6.04 10.93 3.71
N LEU A 73 4.77 10.49 3.73
CA LEU A 73 4.13 9.92 4.90
C LEU A 73 4.88 8.70 5.45
N VAL A 74 5.26 7.77 4.58
CA VAL A 74 6.01 6.57 5.01
C VAL A 74 7.40 6.94 5.51
N THR A 75 8.07 7.88 4.86
CA THR A 75 9.36 8.42 5.34
C THR A 75 9.22 8.97 6.75
N ASP A 76 8.18 9.75 7.01
CA ASP A 76 7.95 10.38 8.31
C ASP A 76 7.55 9.35 9.38
N TRP A 77 6.70 8.39 9.04
CA TRP A 77 6.33 7.31 9.97
C TRP A 77 7.52 6.40 10.31
N LEU A 78 8.37 6.09 9.33
CA LEU A 78 9.61 5.34 9.57
C LEU A 78 10.52 6.12 10.52
N LYS A 79 10.70 7.44 10.36
CA LYS A 79 11.50 8.28 11.26
C LYS A 79 10.88 8.40 12.66
N GLN A 80 9.59 8.70 12.73
CA GLN A 80 8.89 9.04 13.97
C GLN A 80 8.63 7.82 14.86
N TYR A 81 8.39 6.65 14.27
CA TYR A 81 7.98 5.44 14.99
C TYR A 81 9.02 4.34 14.90
N MET A 82 9.26 3.81 13.70
CA MET A 82 10.06 2.59 13.51
C MET A 82 11.54 2.80 13.89
N PHE A 83 12.12 3.91 13.43
CA PHE A 83 13.50 4.32 13.69
C PHE A 83 13.58 5.46 14.71
N LYS A 84 12.57 5.63 15.57
CA LYS A 84 12.57 6.68 16.60
C LYS A 84 13.86 6.66 17.43
N GLY A 85 14.57 7.78 17.45
CA GLY A 85 15.82 7.93 18.19
C GLY A 85 17.02 7.19 17.60
N LYS A 86 16.91 6.70 16.35
CA LYS A 86 17.99 6.05 15.59
C LYS A 86 18.21 6.82 14.29
N THR A 87 19.46 7.07 13.95
CA THR A 87 19.80 7.41 12.57
C THR A 87 19.76 6.13 11.74
N ASN A 88 19.01 6.14 10.65
CA ASN A 88 19.06 5.07 9.66
C ASN A 88 19.15 5.68 8.27
N ASP A 89 20.31 5.50 7.64
CA ASP A 89 20.62 5.85 6.26
C ASP A 89 19.78 5.06 5.25
N LYS A 90 19.16 3.96 5.68
CA LYS A 90 18.32 3.10 4.83
C LYS A 90 16.88 3.53 4.69
N ILE A 91 16.42 4.63 5.31
CA ILE A 91 15.00 5.03 5.19
C ILE A 91 14.63 5.29 3.73
N THR A 92 15.49 5.99 2.99
CA THR A 92 15.30 6.22 1.56
C THR A 92 15.29 4.89 0.78
N GLU A 93 16.25 4.01 1.06
CA GLU A 93 16.35 2.66 0.45
C GLU A 93 15.06 1.84 0.68
N ILE A 94 14.50 1.89 1.89
CA ILE A 94 13.26 1.23 2.26
C ILE A 94 12.10 1.85 1.48
N VAL A 95 11.92 3.17 1.53
CA VAL A 95 10.80 3.84 0.84
C VAL A 95 10.84 3.59 -0.67
N ASP A 96 12.03 3.65 -1.27
CA ASP A 96 12.20 3.34 -2.69
C ASP A 96 11.87 1.88 -2.99
N TYR A 97 12.35 0.93 -2.19
CA TYR A 97 12.00 -0.48 -2.36
C TYR A 97 10.50 -0.73 -2.25
N PHE A 98 9.84 -0.17 -1.24
CA PHE A 98 8.41 -0.39 -1.04
C PHE A 98 7.55 0.35 -2.07
N SER A 99 8.03 1.45 -2.65
CA SER A 99 7.34 2.20 -3.71
C SER A 99 7.71 1.76 -5.13
N ASP A 100 8.62 0.80 -5.29
CA ASP A 100 9.00 0.24 -6.59
C ASP A 100 7.92 -0.70 -7.13
N TYR A 101 6.89 -0.07 -7.67
CA TYR A 101 5.77 -0.75 -8.28
C TYR A 101 6.19 -1.67 -9.44
N ASP A 102 7.20 -1.27 -10.21
CA ASP A 102 7.58 -1.97 -11.43
C ASP A 102 8.31 -3.30 -11.13
N SER A 103 8.96 -3.43 -9.96
CA SER A 103 9.49 -4.73 -9.50
C SER A 103 8.46 -5.58 -8.75
N HIS A 104 7.47 -4.96 -8.10
CA HIS A 104 6.43 -5.70 -7.38
C HIS A 104 5.33 -6.24 -8.29
N LEU A 105 5.06 -5.58 -9.44
CA LEU A 105 4.14 -5.95 -10.54
C LEU A 105 2.65 -6.13 -10.16
N LEU A 106 2.33 -6.38 -8.89
CA LEU A 106 0.98 -6.60 -8.37
C LEU A 106 0.81 -5.93 -7.00
N HIS A 107 -0.28 -5.18 -6.82
CA HIS A 107 -0.64 -4.51 -5.56
C HIS A 107 -0.76 -5.46 -4.38
N SER A 108 -1.28 -6.66 -4.64
CA SER A 108 -1.50 -7.67 -3.61
C SER A 108 -0.30 -8.58 -3.41
N ARG A 109 0.87 -8.27 -4.00
CA ARG A 109 2.06 -9.11 -3.82
C ARG A 109 2.57 -8.98 -2.39
N PRO A 110 2.58 -10.05 -1.60
CA PRO A 110 3.09 -9.99 -0.23
C PRO A 110 4.60 -9.81 -0.23
N LEU A 111 5.08 -8.81 0.52
CA LEU A 111 6.51 -8.63 0.82
C LEU A 111 6.82 -9.40 2.11
N LEU A 112 7.32 -10.62 1.91
CA LEU A 112 7.75 -11.50 3.00
C LEU A 112 8.85 -10.84 3.82
N LEU A 113 8.81 -11.03 5.14
CA LEU A 113 9.83 -10.49 6.05
C LEU A 113 11.25 -10.94 5.67
N SER A 114 11.41 -12.17 5.16
CA SER A 114 12.69 -12.69 4.66
C SER A 114 13.30 -11.84 3.53
N LYS A 115 12.47 -11.22 2.68
CA LYS A 115 12.96 -10.38 1.57
C LYS A 115 13.46 -9.02 2.03
N ILE A 116 12.98 -8.53 3.17
CA ILE A 116 13.28 -7.18 3.67
C ILE A 116 14.26 -7.17 4.86
N GLN A 117 14.77 -8.34 5.26
CA GLN A 117 15.75 -8.46 6.36
C GLN A 117 17.01 -7.61 6.14
N HIS A 118 17.45 -7.45 4.89
CA HIS A 118 18.63 -6.66 4.53
C HIS A 118 18.49 -5.15 4.83
N PHE A 119 17.26 -4.65 4.97
CA PHE A 119 16.99 -3.28 5.42
C PHE A 119 17.21 -3.07 6.92
N LYS A 120 17.41 -4.16 7.69
CA LYS A 120 17.62 -4.12 9.15
C LYS A 120 16.51 -3.36 9.90
N MET A 121 15.27 -3.48 9.41
CA MET A 121 14.10 -2.93 10.08
C MET A 121 13.96 -3.56 11.48
N PRO A 122 13.62 -2.79 12.53
CA PRO A 122 13.51 -3.27 13.91
C PRO A 122 12.22 -4.07 14.14
N ILE A 123 12.09 -5.17 13.40
CA ILE A 123 10.97 -6.11 13.42
C ILE A 123 11.43 -7.40 14.12
N LYS A 124 10.59 -7.93 15.00
CA LYS A 124 10.75 -9.26 15.62
C LYS A 124 9.58 -10.16 15.27
N HIS A 125 9.81 -11.46 15.27
CA HIS A 125 8.73 -12.43 15.22
C HIS A 125 8.13 -12.64 16.62
N ALA A 126 6.83 -12.82 16.67
CA ALA A 126 6.15 -13.32 17.85
C ALA A 126 6.51 -14.79 18.08
N GLU A 127 6.65 -15.16 19.35
CA GLU A 127 6.98 -16.53 19.79
C GLU A 127 6.04 -16.93 20.95
N GLY A 128 5.96 -18.24 21.22
CA GLY A 128 5.12 -18.79 22.30
C GLY A 128 3.65 -18.37 22.20
N ASP A 129 3.03 -18.10 23.35
CA ASP A 129 1.61 -17.73 23.46
C ASP A 129 1.26 -16.49 22.64
N LEU A 130 2.17 -15.52 22.51
CA LEU A 130 1.91 -14.32 21.71
C LEU A 130 1.69 -14.65 20.24
N LYS A 131 2.44 -15.63 19.70
CA LYS A 131 2.27 -16.09 18.32
C LYS A 131 0.88 -16.68 18.12
N ASP A 132 0.43 -17.52 19.04
CA ASP A 132 -0.88 -18.19 18.96
C ASP A 132 -2.03 -17.19 19.16
N LEU A 133 -1.91 -16.25 20.10
CA LEU A 133 -2.89 -15.17 20.32
C LEU A 133 -3.02 -14.22 19.12
N LEU A 134 -1.92 -13.88 18.46
CA LEU A 134 -1.97 -13.07 17.23
C LEU A 134 -2.71 -13.81 16.10
N TRP A 135 -2.51 -15.13 16.00
CA TRP A 135 -3.19 -15.95 15.01
C TRP A 135 -4.69 -16.07 15.30
N GLU A 136 -5.06 -16.27 16.56
CA GLU A 136 -6.45 -16.30 17.01
C GLU A 136 -7.15 -14.95 16.73
N ALA A 137 -6.53 -13.82 17.11
CA ALA A 137 -7.05 -12.50 16.82
C ALA A 137 -7.24 -12.26 15.31
N TYR A 138 -6.28 -12.70 14.49
CA TYR A 138 -6.40 -12.64 13.03
C TYR A 138 -7.62 -13.42 12.53
N ILE A 139 -7.83 -14.66 12.97
CA ILE A 139 -8.99 -15.48 12.57
C ILE A 139 -10.30 -14.79 12.99
N LEU A 140 -10.39 -14.34 14.24
CA LEU A 140 -11.59 -13.70 14.78
C LEU A 140 -11.94 -12.42 14.02
N LEU A 141 -10.94 -11.58 13.73
CA LEU A 141 -11.14 -10.35 12.97
C LEU A 141 -11.58 -10.63 11.53
N ASN A 142 -10.98 -11.61 10.85
CA ASN A 142 -11.40 -11.98 9.49
C ASN A 142 -12.81 -12.57 9.48
N GLY A 143 -13.16 -13.40 10.44
CA GLY A 143 -14.52 -13.92 10.61
C GLY A 143 -15.53 -12.79 10.87
N PHE A 144 -15.19 -11.84 11.73
CA PHE A 144 -16.01 -10.67 12.01
C PHE A 144 -16.23 -9.80 10.77
N PHE A 145 -15.18 -9.43 10.04
CA PHE A 145 -15.31 -8.63 8.82
C PHE A 145 -16.02 -9.37 7.69
N SER A 146 -15.90 -10.69 7.61
CA SER A 146 -16.59 -11.51 6.61
C SER A 146 -18.08 -11.69 6.94
N GLY A 147 -18.43 -11.76 8.22
CA GLY A 147 -19.79 -12.02 8.70
C GLY A 147 -20.60 -10.77 9.01
N THR A 148 -20.03 -9.57 8.90
CA THR A 148 -20.69 -8.32 9.31
C THR A 148 -20.46 -7.19 8.29
N PRO A 149 -21.31 -6.15 8.25
CA PRO A 149 -21.12 -5.00 7.37
C PRO A 149 -20.06 -3.99 7.87
N PHE A 150 -19.26 -4.36 8.88
CA PHE A 150 -18.17 -3.50 9.35
C PHE A 150 -17.07 -3.39 8.29
N ILE A 151 -16.55 -2.18 8.15
CA ILE A 151 -15.42 -1.87 7.25
C ILE A 151 -14.21 -1.34 8.02
N LYS A 152 -14.38 -0.97 9.29
CA LYS A 152 -13.30 -0.55 10.21
C LYS A 152 -13.65 -0.95 11.63
N LEU A 153 -12.64 -1.34 12.40
CA LEU A 153 -12.72 -1.66 13.81
C LEU A 153 -11.50 -1.07 14.54
N TYR A 154 -11.74 -0.57 15.74
CA TYR A 154 -10.75 0.03 16.63
C TYR A 154 -10.96 -0.58 18.02
N GLU A 155 -9.91 -1.17 18.58
CA GLU A 155 -9.94 -1.80 19.90
C GLU A 155 -8.72 -1.37 20.71
N ASN A 156 -8.85 -1.34 22.02
CA ASN A 156 -7.76 -1.02 22.93
C ASN A 156 -7.76 -1.89 24.20
N SER A 157 -6.74 -1.73 25.03
CA SER A 157 -6.59 -2.47 26.28
C SER A 157 -7.51 -2.00 27.42
N THR A 158 -8.39 -1.02 27.17
CA THR A 158 -9.36 -0.50 28.16
C THR A 158 -10.79 -0.96 27.85
N ASN A 159 -10.95 -2.08 27.12
CA ASN A 159 -12.23 -2.64 26.68
C ASN A 159 -13.10 -1.65 25.88
N LEU A 160 -12.48 -0.69 25.20
CA LEU A 160 -13.20 0.17 24.26
C LEU A 160 -13.06 -0.43 22.86
N SER A 161 -14.19 -0.81 22.28
CA SER A 161 -14.29 -1.24 20.88
C SER A 161 -15.24 -0.30 20.14
N TRP A 162 -14.79 0.26 19.02
CA TRP A 162 -15.57 1.13 18.14
C TRP A 162 -15.35 0.73 16.68
N GLY A 163 -16.33 0.90 15.81
CA GLY A 163 -16.16 0.58 14.40
C GLY A 163 -17.10 1.33 13.48
N LYS A 164 -16.81 1.26 12.18
CA LYS A 164 -17.62 1.86 11.12
C LYS A 164 -18.24 0.74 10.28
N GLN A 165 -19.53 0.82 10.05
CA GLN A 165 -20.25 -0.04 9.12
C GLN A 165 -20.57 0.70 7.84
N THR A 166 -20.70 -0.04 6.74
CA THR A 166 -21.33 0.48 5.53
C THR A 166 -22.85 0.26 5.62
N GLN A 167 -23.64 1.31 5.36
CA GLN A 167 -25.06 1.13 5.12
C GLN A 167 -25.24 0.74 3.66
N VAL A 168 -25.61 -0.51 3.41
CA VAL A 168 -26.12 -0.90 2.09
C VAL A 168 -27.56 -0.40 2.04
N SER A 169 -27.77 0.79 1.48
CA SER A 169 -29.11 1.22 1.08
C SER A 169 -29.56 0.29 -0.05
N ILE A 170 -30.46 -0.63 0.26
CA ILE A 170 -31.19 -1.40 -0.74
C ILE A 170 -32.13 -0.39 -1.42
N ILE A 171 -31.83 -0.04 -2.68
CA ILE A 171 -32.75 0.68 -3.57
C ILE A 171 -33.64 -0.36 -4.23
#